data_AF-A0A7G2CSU7-F1
#
_entry.id   AF-A0A7G2CSU7-F1
#
_cell.length_a   1.000
_cell.length_b   1.000
_cell.length_c   1.000
_cell.angle_alpha   90.00
_cell.angle_beta   90.00
_cell.angle_gamma   90.00
#
_symmetry.space_group_name_H-M   'P 1'
#
loop_
_entity.id
_entity.type
_entity.pdbx_description
1 polymer ?
#
loop_
_entity_poly.entity_id
_entity_poly.type
_entity_poly.pdbx_seq_one_letter_code
_entity_poly.pdbx_strand_id
1 'polypeptide(L)'
;MDDIFYMFYLVFFTDALRTIQSRDVATGATDEEGDWTCIVEKFMSLESEGILVTEELLTSPEVEPNVLESLFELCFTGSTLSPTARQERPQQHVVPVLLQVEADTYFCAAQLISQLQDNYRPGQPGVRAAGAKIEYLLSREAPDLLKRCEENGLGVVDGCFQWLHCLLLRELPLPLSLLLWDTYKAASVEDVYNIHQCMCAALIIELRPHIVSCRPELLVMLLKSPYASYFRKGFRP
;
A
#
# COMPACT_ATOMS: atom_id res chain seq x y z
N MET A 1 7.03 -7.80 2.10
CA MET A 1 8.16 -6.88 2.27
C MET A 1 8.14 -5.86 1.15
N ASP A 2 8.09 -6.31 -0.10
CA ASP A 2 8.02 -5.44 -1.28
C ASP A 2 6.86 -4.44 -1.23
N ASP A 3 5.68 -4.85 -0.73
CA ASP A 3 4.53 -3.94 -0.53
C ASP A 3 4.88 -2.73 0.36
N ILE A 4 5.71 -2.94 1.40
CA ILE A 4 6.10 -1.90 2.35
C ILE A 4 7.02 -0.89 1.67
N PHE A 5 8.00 -1.38 0.92
CA PHE A 5 8.90 -0.52 0.14
C PHE A 5 8.15 0.23 -0.95
N TYR A 6 7.22 -0.45 -1.64
CA TYR A 6 6.42 0.16 -2.69
C TYR A 6 5.55 1.29 -2.16
N MET A 7 4.91 1.12 -1.00
CA MET A 7 4.11 2.16 -0.38
C MET A 7 4.94 3.40 -0.05
N PHE A 8 6.10 3.24 0.59
CA PHE A 8 7.01 4.36 0.85
C PHE A 8 7.50 5.02 -0.45
N TYR A 9 7.84 4.22 -1.46
CA TYR A 9 8.25 4.72 -2.76
C TYR A 9 7.17 5.61 -3.38
N LEU A 10 5.90 5.15 -3.39
CA LEU A 10 4.79 5.95 -3.90
C LEU A 10 4.63 7.28 -3.17
N VAL A 11 4.73 7.28 -1.84
CA VAL A 11 4.62 8.51 -1.03
C VAL A 11 5.72 9.51 -1.40
N PHE A 12 6.98 9.08 -1.38
CA PHE A 12 8.11 9.97 -1.67
C PHE A 12 8.19 10.38 -3.14
N PHE A 13 7.84 9.48 -4.05
CA PHE A 13 7.77 9.78 -5.48
C PHE A 13 6.71 10.83 -5.78
N THR A 14 5.52 10.70 -5.16
CA THR A 14 4.44 11.69 -5.32
C THR A 14 4.84 13.06 -4.77
N ASP A 15 5.49 13.10 -3.61
CA ASP A 15 6.00 14.35 -3.02
C ASP A 15 7.09 15.02 -3.88
N ALA A 16 7.98 14.21 -4.45
CA ALA A 16 8.99 14.67 -5.40
C ALA A 16 8.36 15.30 -6.65
N LEU A 17 7.34 14.67 -7.22
CA LEU A 17 6.60 15.20 -8.38
C LEU A 17 5.91 16.53 -8.05
N ARG A 18 5.26 16.64 -6.89
CA ARG A 18 4.61 17.89 -6.43
C ARG A 18 5.64 19.02 -6.25
N THR A 19 6.82 18.69 -5.74
CA THR A 19 7.90 19.66 -5.55
C THR A 19 8.41 20.21 -6.88
N ILE A 20 8.57 19.35 -7.88
CA ILE A 20 8.96 19.75 -9.24
C ILE A 20 7.91 20.68 -9.85
N GLN A 21 6.63 20.29 -9.82
CA GLN A 21 5.54 21.11 -10.35
C GLN A 21 5.46 22.51 -9.69
N SER A 22 5.63 22.58 -8.37
CA SER A 22 5.62 23.87 -7.66
C SER A 22 6.78 24.79 -8.05
N ARG A 23 7.92 24.23 -8.47
CA ARG A 23 9.08 24.99 -8.95
C ARG A 23 8.84 25.54 -10.34
N ASP A 24 8.26 24.76 -11.25
CA ASP A 24 7.98 25.19 -12.63
C ASP A 24 6.93 26.30 -12.68
N VAL A 25 5.92 26.23 -11.82
CA VAL A 25 4.91 27.30 -11.66
C VAL A 25 5.52 28.59 -11.10
N ALA A 26 6.51 28.49 -10.21
CA ALA A 26 7.16 29.64 -9.59
C ALA A 26 8.20 30.34 -10.48
N THR A 27 8.82 29.61 -11.41
CA THR A 27 9.81 30.15 -12.36
C THR A 27 9.17 30.83 -13.57
N GLY A 28 7.86 30.70 -13.78
CA GLY A 28 7.16 31.32 -14.90
C GLY A 28 7.61 30.80 -16.27
N ALA A 29 8.21 29.59 -16.31
CA ALA A 29 8.58 28.94 -17.55
C ALA A 29 7.30 28.54 -18.30
N THR A 30 6.95 29.31 -19.32
CA THR A 30 5.88 28.96 -20.29
C THR A 30 6.42 28.19 -21.49
N ASP A 31 7.65 27.71 -21.40
CA ASP A 31 8.30 27.09 -22.54
C ASP A 31 7.97 25.60 -22.59
N GLU A 32 7.78 25.12 -23.82
CA GLU A 32 7.52 23.73 -24.25
C GLU A 32 8.69 22.77 -23.89
N GLU A 33 9.42 23.07 -22.82
CA GLU A 33 10.71 22.54 -22.43
C GLU A 33 10.54 21.65 -21.18
N GLY A 34 10.08 20.43 -21.42
CA GLY A 34 9.96 19.37 -20.44
C GLY A 34 8.51 19.12 -20.03
N ASP A 35 7.80 18.30 -20.82
CA ASP A 35 6.41 17.89 -20.60
C ASP A 35 6.26 16.93 -19.39
N TRP A 36 6.70 17.38 -18.21
CA TRP A 36 6.44 16.72 -16.92
C TRP A 36 5.00 16.93 -16.47
N THR A 37 4.37 18.01 -16.95
CA THR A 37 2.95 18.31 -16.76
C THR A 37 2.06 17.17 -17.22
N CYS A 38 2.29 16.58 -18.40
CA CYS A 38 1.52 15.42 -18.87
C CYS A 38 1.68 14.19 -17.97
N ILE A 39 2.87 13.95 -17.39
CA ILE A 39 3.14 12.82 -16.49
C ILE A 39 2.42 13.02 -15.16
N VAL A 40 2.53 14.22 -14.59
CA VAL A 40 1.89 14.58 -13.33
C VAL A 40 0.38 14.60 -13.50
N GLU A 41 -0.14 15.17 -14.58
CA GLU A 41 -1.56 15.15 -14.90
C GLU A 41 -2.08 13.72 -15.12
N LYS A 42 -1.32 12.85 -15.78
CA LYS A 42 -1.72 11.45 -15.98
C LYS A 42 -1.66 10.62 -14.70
N PHE A 43 -0.65 10.82 -13.85
CA PHE A 43 -0.54 10.16 -12.55
C PHE A 43 -1.61 10.66 -11.56
N MET A 44 -1.85 11.97 -11.50
CA MET A 44 -2.90 12.59 -10.67
C MET A 44 -4.31 12.29 -11.19
N SER A 45 -4.49 12.15 -12.51
CA SER A 45 -5.74 11.69 -13.14
C SER A 45 -6.08 10.28 -12.67
N LEU A 46 -5.10 9.36 -12.67
CA LEU A 46 -5.26 8.00 -12.15
C LEU A 46 -5.61 8.02 -10.65
N GLU A 47 -4.97 8.89 -9.86
CA GLU A 47 -5.30 9.09 -8.44
C GLU A 47 -6.74 9.62 -8.25
N SER A 48 -7.20 10.56 -9.08
CA SER A 48 -8.53 11.18 -9.01
C SER A 48 -9.69 10.27 -9.44
N GLU A 49 -9.42 9.30 -10.31
CA GLU A 49 -10.38 8.26 -10.73
C GLU A 49 -10.49 7.11 -9.71
N GLY A 50 -9.75 7.18 -8.59
CA GLY A 50 -9.67 6.11 -7.60
C GLY A 50 -8.86 4.91 -8.07
N ILE A 51 -8.15 5.05 -9.20
CA ILE A 51 -7.18 4.09 -9.73
C ILE A 51 -5.88 4.33 -8.98
N LEU A 52 -5.89 3.93 -7.71
CA LEU A 52 -4.67 3.65 -6.98
C LEU A 52 -3.88 2.64 -7.81
N VAL A 53 -2.58 2.87 -7.98
CA VAL A 53 -1.68 1.94 -8.66
C VAL A 53 -1.60 0.64 -7.83
N THR A 54 -2.61 -0.21 -7.99
CA THR A 54 -2.77 -1.53 -7.40
C THR A 54 -2.61 -2.57 -8.52
N GLU A 55 -2.46 -3.83 -8.12
CA GLU A 55 -2.45 -5.03 -9.00
C GLU A 55 -3.55 -5.03 -10.10
N GLU A 56 -4.62 -4.25 -9.95
CA GLU A 56 -5.68 -4.07 -10.97
C GLU A 56 -5.21 -3.34 -12.24
N LEU A 57 -4.17 -2.48 -12.18
CA LEU A 57 -3.58 -1.86 -13.38
C LEU A 57 -2.79 -2.88 -14.23
N LEU A 58 -2.29 -3.96 -13.63
CA LEU A 58 -1.58 -5.04 -14.34
C LEU A 58 -2.52 -6.08 -14.95
N THR A 59 -3.82 -6.04 -14.60
CA THR A 59 -4.82 -7.03 -15.01
C THR A 59 -6.04 -6.45 -15.73
N SER A 60 -6.19 -5.12 -15.76
CA SER A 60 -7.19 -4.40 -16.53
C SER A 60 -6.88 -4.41 -18.03
N PRO A 61 -7.83 -4.78 -18.91
CA PRO A 61 -7.67 -4.73 -20.36
C PRO A 61 -7.72 -3.30 -20.94
N GLU A 62 -7.95 -2.27 -20.11
CA GLU A 62 -8.11 -0.86 -20.53
C GLU A 62 -6.86 0.01 -20.26
N VAL A 63 -5.78 -0.56 -19.72
CA VAL A 63 -4.51 0.17 -19.59
C VAL A 63 -3.79 0.07 -20.93
N GLU A 64 -3.68 1.20 -21.66
CA GLU A 64 -2.91 1.20 -22.90
C GLU A 64 -1.49 0.66 -22.62
N PRO A 65 -1.01 -0.31 -23.43
CA PRO A 65 0.22 -1.06 -23.17
C PRO A 65 1.46 -0.18 -22.99
N ASN A 66 1.37 1.07 -23.44
CA ASN A 66 2.48 2.01 -23.48
C ASN A 66 2.60 2.87 -22.20
N VAL A 67 1.68 2.86 -21.24
CA VAL A 67 1.76 3.80 -20.09
C VAL A 67 2.87 3.42 -19.12
N LEU A 68 2.95 2.15 -18.73
CA LEU A 68 4.01 1.65 -17.86
C LEU A 68 5.37 1.63 -18.58
N GLU A 69 5.37 1.30 -19.87
CA GLU A 69 6.57 1.35 -20.72
C GLU A 69 7.03 2.80 -20.93
N SER A 70 6.12 3.75 -21.09
CA SER A 70 6.44 5.19 -21.19
C SER A 70 6.92 5.75 -19.86
N LEU A 71 6.32 5.38 -18.71
CA LEU A 71 6.82 5.80 -17.40
C LEU A 71 8.20 5.19 -17.09
N PHE A 72 8.41 3.94 -17.46
CA PHE A 72 9.70 3.27 -17.32
C PHE A 72 10.76 3.88 -18.24
N GLU A 73 10.49 4.03 -19.53
CA GLU A 73 11.40 4.67 -20.49
C GLU A 73 11.65 6.14 -20.12
N LEU A 74 10.65 6.88 -19.65
CA LEU A 74 10.83 8.28 -19.27
C LEU A 74 11.65 8.45 -17.98
N CYS A 75 11.44 7.60 -16.98
CA CYS A 75 12.21 7.63 -15.73
C CYS A 75 13.63 7.05 -15.88
N PHE A 76 13.83 6.07 -16.77
CA PHE A 76 15.09 5.31 -16.84
C PHE A 76 15.89 5.48 -18.14
N THR A 77 15.27 5.85 -19.27
CA THR A 77 15.95 5.95 -20.59
C THR A 77 15.85 7.33 -21.26
N GLY A 78 14.89 8.17 -20.88
CA GLY A 78 14.65 9.51 -21.45
C GLY A 78 14.28 9.50 -22.95
N SER A 79 13.80 8.38 -23.48
CA SER A 79 13.70 8.14 -24.92
C SER A 79 12.58 8.91 -25.63
N THR A 80 11.55 9.37 -24.90
CA THR A 80 10.40 10.15 -25.41
C THR A 80 10.65 11.66 -25.51
N LEU A 81 11.81 12.15 -25.10
CA LEU A 81 12.17 13.56 -25.18
C LEU A 81 12.52 13.98 -26.60
N SER A 82 12.05 15.18 -26.99
CA SER A 82 12.39 15.79 -28.28
C SER A 82 13.93 15.91 -28.44
N PRO A 83 14.47 15.94 -29.67
CA PRO A 83 15.92 16.00 -29.92
C PRO A 83 16.60 17.19 -29.23
N THR A 84 15.87 18.29 -29.03
CA THR A 84 16.30 19.51 -28.36
C THR A 84 16.40 19.31 -26.84
N ALA A 85 15.39 18.67 -26.23
CA ALA A 85 15.39 18.29 -24.81
C ALA A 85 16.42 17.19 -24.46
N ARG A 86 16.99 16.52 -25.47
CA ARG A 86 18.11 15.58 -25.31
C ARG A 86 19.45 16.30 -25.10
N GLN A 87 19.55 17.57 -25.51
CA GLN A 87 20.76 18.38 -25.47
C GLN A 87 20.86 19.22 -24.17
N GLU A 88 19.72 19.63 -23.61
CA GLU A 88 19.59 20.15 -22.24
C GLU A 88 19.31 19.00 -21.29
N ARG A 89 20.35 18.41 -20.69
CA ARG A 89 20.27 17.13 -19.97
C ARG A 89 19.23 17.14 -18.82
N PRO A 90 18.11 16.40 -18.94
CA PRO A 90 17.23 16.11 -17.79
C PRO A 90 17.94 15.25 -16.73
N GLN A 91 19.04 14.58 -17.12
CA GLN A 91 19.86 13.73 -16.25
C GLN A 91 20.48 14.48 -15.07
N GLN A 92 20.64 15.81 -15.12
CA GLN A 92 21.24 16.56 -14.00
C GLN A 92 20.26 16.86 -12.85
N HIS A 93 18.96 16.87 -13.11
CA HIS A 93 17.94 17.19 -12.11
C HIS A 93 17.08 15.98 -11.69
N VAL A 94 16.83 15.02 -12.59
CA VAL A 94 15.96 13.86 -12.32
C VAL A 94 16.67 12.78 -11.51
N VAL A 95 17.95 12.50 -11.82
CA VAL A 95 18.73 11.45 -11.15
C VAL A 95 18.91 11.74 -9.65
N PRO A 96 19.28 12.97 -9.22
CA PRO A 96 19.38 13.28 -7.79
C PRO A 96 18.05 13.14 -7.04
N VAL A 97 16.92 13.48 -7.68
CA VAL A 97 15.58 13.37 -7.08
C VAL A 97 15.17 11.91 -6.92
N LEU A 98 15.37 11.06 -7.93
CA LEU A 98 15.07 9.63 -7.83
C LEU A 98 15.95 8.92 -6.80
N LEU A 99 17.23 9.28 -6.70
CA LEU A 99 18.13 8.77 -5.66
C LEU A 99 17.70 9.20 -4.26
N GLN A 100 17.19 10.43 -4.11
CA GLN A 100 16.65 10.90 -2.84
C GLN A 100 15.39 10.10 -2.46
N VAL A 101 14.47 9.89 -3.40
CA VAL A 101 13.26 9.06 -3.21
C VAL A 101 13.64 7.64 -2.82
N GLU A 102 14.61 7.04 -3.48
CA GLU A 102 15.11 5.70 -3.16
C GLU A 102 15.71 5.65 -1.74
N ALA A 103 16.55 6.63 -1.38
CA ALA A 103 17.15 6.71 -0.05
C ALA A 103 16.08 6.87 1.05
N ASP A 104 15.15 7.81 0.89
CA ASP A 104 14.08 8.05 1.87
C ASP A 104 13.16 6.83 2.02
N THR A 105 12.84 6.18 0.89
CA THR A 105 12.10 4.90 0.87
C THR A 105 12.83 3.84 1.68
N TYR A 106 14.13 3.64 1.41
CA TYR A 106 14.93 2.65 2.10
C TYR A 106 15.00 2.91 3.60
N PHE A 107 15.33 4.13 4.03
CA PHE A 107 15.48 4.44 5.45
C PHE A 107 14.15 4.36 6.20
N CYS A 108 13.05 4.85 5.62
CA CYS A 108 11.74 4.77 6.25
C CYS A 108 11.22 3.33 6.34
N ALA A 109 11.35 2.55 5.26
CA ALA A 109 10.96 1.15 5.26
C ALA A 109 11.80 0.34 6.25
N ALA A 110 13.13 0.54 6.26
CA ALA A 110 14.03 -0.13 7.18
C ALA A 110 13.71 0.20 8.64
N GLN A 111 13.39 1.47 8.94
CA GLN A 111 12.97 1.88 10.28
C GLN A 111 11.68 1.18 10.70
N LEU A 112 10.66 1.11 9.84
CA LEU A 112 9.41 0.40 10.16
C LEU A 112 9.65 -1.11 10.34
N ILE A 113 10.38 -1.73 9.42
CA ILE A 113 10.68 -3.17 9.44
C ILE A 113 11.56 -3.55 10.65
N SER A 114 12.43 -2.65 11.11
CA SER A 114 13.24 -2.89 12.32
C SER A 114 12.39 -3.09 13.58
N GLN A 115 11.18 -2.54 13.60
CA GLN A 115 10.22 -2.73 14.69
C GLN A 115 9.52 -4.08 14.57
N LEU A 116 9.47 -4.65 13.36
CA LEU A 116 8.71 -5.85 13.02
C LEU A 116 9.59 -7.08 12.75
N GLN A 117 10.85 -7.08 13.20
CA GLN A 117 11.82 -8.12 12.84
C GLN A 117 11.36 -9.54 13.16
N ASP A 118 10.63 -9.73 14.26
CA ASP A 118 10.15 -11.04 14.68
C ASP A 118 9.12 -11.66 13.71
N ASN A 119 8.51 -10.85 12.84
CA ASN A 119 7.66 -11.35 11.76
C ASN A 119 8.46 -12.00 10.61
N TYR A 120 9.73 -11.64 10.46
CA TYR A 120 10.58 -12.04 9.33
C TYR A 120 11.71 -13.00 9.72
N ARG A 121 11.90 -13.26 11.02
CA ARG A 121 12.86 -14.27 11.49
C ARG A 121 12.40 -15.69 11.12
N PRO A 122 13.33 -16.66 11.01
CA PRO A 122 12.96 -18.06 10.78
C PRO A 122 11.91 -18.54 11.78
N GLY A 123 10.85 -19.16 11.25
CA GLY A 123 9.71 -19.57 12.06
C GLY A 123 8.79 -18.43 12.49
N GLN A 124 9.02 -17.16 12.15
CA GLN A 124 8.05 -16.06 12.29
C GLN A 124 7.35 -15.98 13.67
N PRO A 125 8.12 -15.92 14.78
CA PRO A 125 7.54 -15.85 16.13
C PRO A 125 6.59 -14.66 16.34
N GLY A 126 6.85 -13.52 15.69
CA GLY A 126 5.99 -12.33 15.79
C GLY A 126 4.59 -12.56 15.18
N VAL A 127 4.52 -13.23 14.02
CA VAL A 127 3.24 -13.56 13.36
C VAL A 127 2.42 -14.52 14.22
N ARG A 128 3.05 -15.55 14.80
CA ARG A 128 2.36 -16.48 15.70
C ARG A 128 1.86 -15.81 16.98
N ALA A 129 2.68 -14.96 17.59
CA ALA A 129 2.29 -14.22 18.79
C ALA A 129 1.12 -13.26 18.50
N ALA A 130 1.16 -12.58 17.35
CA ALA A 130 0.07 -11.73 16.87
C ALA A 130 -1.22 -12.53 16.66
N GLY A 131 -1.11 -13.72 16.06
CA GLY A 131 -2.19 -14.68 15.93
C GLY A 131 -2.89 -15.02 17.24
N ALA A 132 -2.11 -15.50 18.21
CA ALA A 132 -2.61 -15.85 19.53
C ALA A 132 -3.27 -14.65 20.24
N LYS A 133 -2.73 -13.44 20.03
CA LYS A 133 -3.33 -12.22 20.57
C LYS A 133 -4.67 -11.90 19.91
N ILE A 134 -4.78 -12.03 18.59
CA ILE A 134 -6.05 -11.81 17.88
C ILE A 134 -7.08 -12.85 18.34
N GLU A 135 -6.71 -14.13 18.43
CA GLU A 135 -7.59 -15.18 18.96
C GLU A 135 -8.06 -14.86 20.39
N TYR A 136 -7.15 -14.42 21.26
CA TYR A 136 -7.51 -13.96 22.60
C TYR A 136 -8.53 -12.81 22.57
N LEU A 137 -8.31 -11.78 21.73
CA LEU A 137 -9.23 -10.65 21.60
C LEU A 137 -10.61 -11.09 21.08
N LEU A 138 -10.64 -11.94 20.05
CA LEU A 138 -11.87 -12.47 19.48
C LEU A 138 -12.62 -13.36 20.48
N SER A 139 -11.93 -14.15 21.31
CA SER A 139 -12.58 -14.99 22.32
C SER A 139 -13.38 -14.18 23.33
N ARG A 140 -12.97 -12.92 23.55
CA ARG A 140 -13.59 -12.02 24.53
C ARG A 140 -14.73 -11.19 23.92
N GLU A 141 -14.54 -10.68 22.71
CA GLU A 141 -15.50 -9.74 22.07
C GLU A 141 -16.41 -10.41 21.02
N ALA A 142 -15.98 -11.53 20.43
CA ALA A 142 -16.64 -12.19 19.30
C ALA A 142 -16.43 -13.72 19.28
N PRO A 143 -16.79 -14.45 20.34
CA PRO A 143 -16.55 -15.90 20.43
C PRO A 143 -17.29 -16.71 19.36
N ASP A 144 -18.39 -16.18 18.82
CA ASP A 144 -19.13 -16.72 17.68
C ASP A 144 -18.27 -16.81 16.41
N LEU A 145 -17.39 -15.83 16.17
CA LEU A 145 -16.51 -15.82 15.00
C LEU A 145 -15.41 -16.88 15.11
N LEU A 146 -14.81 -17.04 16.29
CA LEU A 146 -13.81 -18.09 16.51
C LEU A 146 -14.41 -19.47 16.29
N LYS A 147 -15.59 -19.73 16.89
CA LYS A 147 -16.29 -20.99 16.70
C LYS A 147 -16.55 -21.26 15.22
N ARG A 148 -16.97 -20.23 14.47
CA ARG A 148 -17.19 -20.35 13.03
C ARG A 148 -15.91 -20.67 12.26
N CYS A 149 -14.77 -20.07 12.61
CA CYS A 149 -13.47 -20.41 12.02
C CYS A 149 -13.07 -21.86 12.34
N GLU A 150 -13.21 -22.27 13.60
CA GLU A 150 -12.90 -23.63 14.07
C GLU A 150 -13.75 -24.71 13.39
N GLU A 151 -15.06 -24.47 13.24
CA GLU A 151 -15.99 -25.37 12.51
C GLU A 151 -15.56 -25.60 11.05
N ASN A 152 -14.85 -24.65 10.47
CA ASN A 152 -14.34 -24.71 9.10
C ASN A 152 -12.88 -25.18 9.03
N GLY A 153 -12.28 -25.57 10.16
CA GLY A 153 -10.88 -25.97 10.24
C GLY A 153 -9.90 -24.84 9.92
N LEU A 154 -10.31 -23.58 10.09
CA LEU A 154 -9.51 -22.41 9.77
C LEU A 154 -8.93 -21.79 11.05
N GLY A 155 -7.61 -21.78 11.18
CA GLY A 155 -6.94 -20.96 12.19
C GLY A 155 -7.05 -19.48 11.83
N VAL A 156 -7.19 -18.61 12.83
CA VAL A 156 -7.32 -17.16 12.58
C VAL A 156 -6.08 -16.62 11.87
N VAL A 157 -4.90 -17.12 12.24
CA VAL A 157 -3.62 -16.78 11.58
C VAL A 157 -3.61 -17.18 10.12
N ASP A 158 -4.15 -18.35 9.78
CA ASP A 158 -4.16 -18.84 8.40
C ASP A 158 -5.02 -17.94 7.49
N GLY A 159 -6.10 -17.39 8.05
CA GLY A 159 -6.96 -16.42 7.36
C GLY A 159 -6.34 -15.01 7.24
N CYS A 160 -5.48 -14.62 8.18
CA CYS A 160 -4.98 -13.24 8.32
C CYS A 160 -3.45 -13.13 8.19
N PHE A 161 -2.77 -14.14 7.69
CA PHE A 161 -1.30 -14.17 7.60
C PHE A 161 -0.75 -12.97 6.81
N GLN A 162 -1.36 -12.69 5.66
CA GLN A 162 -0.99 -11.55 4.81
C GLN A 162 -1.26 -10.21 5.50
N TRP A 163 -2.29 -10.14 6.35
CA TRP A 163 -2.63 -8.94 7.10
C TRP A 163 -1.49 -8.58 8.05
N LEU A 164 -1.02 -9.59 8.79
CA LEU A 164 0.08 -9.48 9.76
C LEU A 164 1.44 -9.23 9.10
N HIS A 165 1.67 -9.84 7.94
CA HIS A 165 2.95 -9.77 7.25
C HIS A 165 3.11 -8.49 6.42
N CYS A 166 2.03 -7.99 5.84
CA CYS A 166 2.04 -6.80 4.97
C CYS A 166 1.33 -5.59 5.60
N LEU A 167 1.08 -5.61 6.91
CA LEU A 167 0.46 -4.50 7.65
C LEU A 167 -0.85 -4.00 7.04
N LEU A 168 -1.70 -4.93 6.62
CA LEU A 168 -2.98 -4.68 5.92
C LEU A 168 -2.87 -3.89 4.59
N LEU A 169 -1.67 -3.64 4.04
CA LEU A 169 -1.50 -2.88 2.79
C LEU A 169 -2.24 -3.47 1.60
N ARG A 170 -2.38 -4.79 1.56
CA ARG A 170 -3.07 -5.51 0.47
C ARG A 170 -4.58 -5.53 0.66
N GLU A 171 -5.04 -5.25 1.86
CA GLU A 171 -6.41 -5.43 2.29
C GLU A 171 -7.16 -4.12 2.42
N LEU A 172 -6.46 -3.01 2.65
CA LEU A 172 -7.03 -1.69 2.80
C LEU A 172 -6.68 -0.81 1.59
N PRO A 173 -7.57 0.10 1.18
CA PRO A 173 -7.26 1.10 0.17
C PRO A 173 -6.17 2.03 0.69
N LEU A 174 -5.38 2.59 -0.22
CA LEU A 174 -4.21 3.41 0.13
C LEU A 174 -4.52 4.53 1.15
N PRO A 175 -5.64 5.28 1.07
CA PRO A 175 -5.93 6.33 2.07
C PRO A 175 -6.05 5.79 3.50
N LEU A 176 -6.71 4.65 3.68
CA LEU A 176 -6.83 4.02 5.01
C LEU A 176 -5.50 3.41 5.46
N SER A 177 -4.76 2.83 4.52
CA SER A 177 -3.40 2.33 4.77
C SER A 177 -2.47 3.45 5.24
N LEU A 178 -2.51 4.62 4.60
CA LEU A 178 -1.72 5.80 4.99
C LEU A 178 -2.07 6.27 6.42
N LEU A 179 -3.36 6.42 6.73
CA LEU A 179 -3.81 6.83 8.08
C LEU A 179 -3.36 5.83 9.17
N LEU A 180 -3.46 4.54 8.87
CA LEU A 180 -3.01 3.49 9.76
C LEU A 180 -1.49 3.56 9.96
N TRP A 181 -0.75 3.84 8.89
CA TRP A 181 0.71 3.92 8.92
C TRP A 181 1.24 5.19 9.59
N ASP A 182 0.53 6.31 9.51
CA ASP A 182 0.82 7.51 10.31
C ASP A 182 0.74 7.18 11.80
N THR A 183 -0.26 6.38 12.18
CA THR A 183 -0.40 5.88 13.56
C THR A 183 0.77 4.98 13.95
N TYR A 184 1.24 4.09 13.05
CA TYR A 184 2.42 3.26 13.30
C TYR A 184 3.70 4.09 13.45
N LYS A 185 3.87 5.13 12.65
CA LYS A 185 5.04 6.02 12.74
C LYS A 185 5.06 6.83 14.03
N ALA A 186 3.89 7.22 14.55
CA ALA A 186 3.78 7.96 15.80
C ALA A 186 3.93 7.07 17.05
N ALA A 187 3.80 5.74 16.90
CA ALA A 187 3.79 4.78 17.98
C ALA A 187 5.20 4.30 18.39
N SER A 188 5.33 3.78 19.61
CA SER A 188 6.52 3.04 20.04
C SER A 188 6.54 1.62 19.42
N VAL A 189 7.68 0.93 19.48
CA VAL A 189 7.83 -0.42 18.90
C VAL A 189 6.80 -1.42 19.44
N GLU A 190 6.60 -1.45 20.76
CA GLU A 190 5.62 -2.34 21.40
C GLU A 190 4.19 -1.94 21.02
N ASP A 191 3.94 -0.64 20.87
CA ASP A 191 2.64 -0.12 20.49
C ASP A 191 2.29 -0.46 19.03
N VAL A 192 3.24 -0.47 18.10
CA VAL A 192 2.96 -0.83 16.70
C VAL A 192 2.36 -2.23 16.59
N TYR A 193 2.94 -3.23 17.28
CA TYR A 193 2.37 -4.58 17.31
C TYR A 193 0.98 -4.61 17.91
N ASN A 194 0.79 -3.96 19.05
CA ASN A 194 -0.49 -3.93 19.75
C ASN A 194 -1.58 -3.25 18.90
N ILE A 195 -1.27 -2.09 18.31
CA ILE A 195 -2.18 -1.36 17.42
C ILE A 195 -2.51 -2.24 16.22
N HIS A 196 -1.51 -2.83 15.55
CA HIS A 196 -1.74 -3.65 14.37
C HIS A 196 -2.60 -4.88 14.66
N GLN A 197 -2.34 -5.60 15.76
CA GLN A 197 -3.13 -6.75 16.20
C GLN A 197 -4.57 -6.35 16.53
N CYS A 198 -4.76 -5.23 17.24
CA CYS A 198 -6.08 -4.68 17.54
C CYS A 198 -6.85 -4.29 16.27
N MET A 199 -6.17 -3.67 15.28
CA MET A 199 -6.79 -3.30 14.01
C MET A 199 -7.19 -4.53 13.19
N CYS A 200 -6.37 -5.59 13.16
CA CYS A 200 -6.74 -6.86 12.54
C CYS A 200 -7.95 -7.51 13.23
N ALA A 201 -7.97 -7.55 14.56
CA ALA A 201 -9.11 -8.08 15.32
C ALA A 201 -10.39 -7.27 15.09
N ALA A 202 -10.28 -5.93 15.08
CA ALA A 202 -11.39 -5.03 14.79
C ALA A 202 -11.93 -5.27 13.36
N LEU A 203 -11.05 -5.43 12.36
CA LEU A 203 -11.46 -5.75 11.00
C LEU A 203 -12.22 -7.08 10.91
N ILE A 204 -11.79 -8.13 11.62
CA ILE A 204 -12.53 -9.41 11.69
C ILE A 204 -13.92 -9.21 12.31
N ILE A 205 -14.01 -8.42 13.39
CA ILE A 205 -15.28 -8.12 14.07
C ILE A 205 -16.21 -7.32 13.16
N GLU A 206 -15.70 -6.36 12.40
CA GLU A 206 -16.47 -5.61 11.41
C GLU A 206 -17.01 -6.52 10.31
N LEU A 207 -16.24 -7.54 9.89
CA LEU A 207 -16.68 -8.53 8.92
C LEU A 207 -17.66 -9.56 9.48
N ARG A 208 -18.04 -9.50 10.76
CA ARG A 208 -18.95 -10.45 11.43
C ARG A 208 -20.19 -10.82 10.61
N PRO A 209 -21.02 -9.88 10.10
CA PRO A 209 -22.22 -10.24 9.34
C PRO A 209 -21.89 -11.04 8.08
N HIS A 210 -20.74 -10.79 7.46
CA HIS A 210 -20.27 -11.52 6.30
C HIS A 210 -19.73 -12.89 6.69
N ILE A 211 -18.91 -13.00 7.74
CA ILE A 211 -18.33 -14.27 8.20
C ILE A 211 -19.42 -15.27 8.64
N VAL A 212 -20.41 -14.80 9.40
CA VAL A 212 -21.50 -15.66 9.91
C VAL A 212 -22.39 -16.15 8.77
N SER A 213 -22.68 -15.30 7.79
CA SER A 213 -23.49 -15.67 6.61
C SER A 213 -22.69 -16.40 5.54
N CYS A 214 -21.36 -16.36 5.60
CA CYS A 214 -20.48 -16.98 4.61
C CYS A 214 -20.56 -18.51 4.67
N ARG A 215 -20.46 -19.11 3.48
CA ARG A 215 -20.27 -20.55 3.37
C ARG A 215 -18.87 -20.92 3.85
N PRO A 216 -18.71 -22.07 4.55
CA PRO A 216 -17.42 -22.62 4.95
C PRO A 216 -16.31 -22.51 3.90
N GLU A 217 -16.64 -22.89 2.66
CA GLU A 217 -15.67 -22.99 1.57
C GLU A 217 -15.15 -21.62 1.08
N LEU A 218 -15.87 -20.54 1.40
CA LEU A 218 -15.59 -19.18 0.95
C LEU A 218 -14.98 -18.31 2.06
N LEU A 219 -14.91 -18.80 3.29
CA LEU A 219 -14.43 -18.02 4.43
C LEU A 219 -12.98 -17.54 4.24
N VAL A 220 -12.11 -18.41 3.73
CA VAL A 220 -10.72 -18.06 3.43
C VAL A 220 -10.65 -17.01 2.32
N MET A 221 -11.51 -17.12 1.29
CA MET A 221 -11.56 -16.12 0.23
C MET A 221 -12.05 -14.75 0.74
N LEU A 222 -13.02 -14.74 1.65
CA LEU A 222 -13.50 -13.52 2.30
C LEU A 222 -12.37 -12.83 3.07
N LEU A 223 -11.62 -13.59 3.89
CA LEU A 223 -10.52 -13.04 4.68
C LEU A 223 -9.32 -12.60 3.80
N LYS A 224 -9.13 -13.18 2.63
CA LYS A 224 -8.12 -12.73 1.66
C LYS A 224 -8.47 -11.44 0.92
N SER A 225 -9.72 -10.96 1.03
CA SER A 225 -10.14 -9.69 0.43
C SER A 225 -11.32 -9.10 1.23
N PRO A 226 -11.04 -8.62 2.46
CA PRO A 226 -12.07 -8.14 3.36
C PRO A 226 -12.71 -6.86 2.84
N TYR A 227 -11.93 -6.00 2.18
CA TYR A 227 -12.39 -4.69 1.73
C TYR A 227 -13.29 -4.76 0.49
N ALA A 228 -12.99 -5.64 -0.48
CA ALA A 228 -13.87 -5.88 -1.62
C ALA A 228 -15.26 -6.42 -1.17
N SER A 229 -15.29 -7.15 -0.06
CA SER A 229 -16.49 -7.75 0.52
C SER A 229 -17.33 -6.76 1.35
N TYR A 230 -16.66 -5.83 2.06
CA TYR A 230 -17.31 -4.88 2.98
C TYR A 230 -17.64 -3.52 2.33
N PHE A 231 -16.75 -2.93 1.54
CA PHE A 231 -16.86 -1.50 1.13
C PHE A 231 -17.45 -1.25 -0.26
N ARG A 232 -17.68 -2.28 -1.08
CA ARG A 232 -18.38 -2.14 -2.39
C ARG A 232 -19.83 -1.64 -2.26
N LYS A 233 -20.38 -1.57 -1.04
CA LYS A 233 -21.75 -1.07 -0.77
C LYS A 233 -21.83 0.33 -0.15
N GLY A 234 -20.75 1.11 -0.15
CA GLY A 234 -20.83 2.55 0.09
C GLY A 234 -19.92 3.03 1.20
N PHE A 235 -18.67 3.32 0.84
CA PHE A 235 -17.86 4.28 1.57
C PHE A 235 -18.12 5.67 0.96
N ARG A 236 -18.71 6.59 1.74
CA ARG A 236 -18.57 8.02 1.47
C ARG A 236 -17.53 8.53 2.47
N PRO A 237 -16.45 9.18 2.02
CA PRO A 237 -15.44 9.76 2.90
C PRO A 237 -16.04 10.82 3.82
#